data_AF-A0A1Q9P743-F1
#
_entry.id   AF-A0A1Q9P743-F1
#
_cell.length_a   1.000
_cell.length_b   1.000
_cell.length_c   1.000
_cell.angle_alpha   90.00
_cell.angle_beta   90.00
_cell.angle_gamma   90.00
#
_symmetry.space_group_name_H-M   'P 1'
#
loop_
_entity.id
_entity.type
_entity.pdbx_description
1 polymer ?
#
loop_
_entity_poly.entity_id
_entity_poly.type
_entity_poly.pdbx_seq_one_letter_code
_entity_poly.pdbx_strand_id
1 'polypeptide(L)'
;AVLGTSKDDEPYSSLVGFVVTDDLRELVFATMRQRLKYRNLEANPRVTFMIDDRNVQDNDFNETTSVTIVGSAADVKGKEREKYASLLVERHPILADFVGSPDCAVIRVAIDKIYVVSDFESVVMIGV
;
A
#
# COMPACT_ATOMS: atom_id res chain seq x y z
N ALA A 1 -2.01 6.24 -1.38
CA ALA A 1 -2.78 5.38 -0.47
C ALA A 1 -2.41 5.70 0.97
N VAL A 2 -3.33 5.51 1.91
CA VAL A 2 -3.04 5.50 3.35
C VAL A 2 -2.80 4.06 3.77
N LEU A 3 -1.58 3.77 4.24
CA LEU A 3 -1.19 2.47 4.78
C LEU A 3 -1.46 2.44 6.29
N GLY A 4 -2.23 1.46 6.74
CA GLY A 4 -2.40 1.06 8.13
C GLY A 4 -1.43 -0.07 8.50
N THR A 5 -0.69 0.14 9.58
CA THR A 5 0.19 -0.85 10.23
C THR A 5 -0.16 -0.91 11.72
N SER A 6 0.29 -1.94 12.43
CA SER A 6 0.14 -1.98 13.88
C SER A 6 1.31 -2.68 14.54
N LYS A 7 1.55 -2.36 15.82
CA LYS A 7 2.48 -3.08 16.68
C LYS A 7 2.03 -2.91 18.13
N ASP A 8 2.04 -3.99 18.92
CA ASP A 8 1.65 -3.96 20.35
C ASP A 8 0.27 -3.31 20.56
N ASP A 9 -0.70 -3.66 19.71
CA ASP A 9 -2.06 -3.09 19.64
C ASP A 9 -2.16 -1.58 19.31
N GLU A 10 -1.04 -0.91 19.01
CA GLU A 10 -1.02 0.49 18.58
C GLU A 10 -1.21 0.59 17.04
N PRO A 11 -2.32 1.16 16.55
CA PRO A 11 -2.54 1.38 15.12
C PRO A 11 -1.77 2.61 14.62
N TYR A 12 -1.20 2.51 13.42
CA TYR A 12 -0.45 3.62 12.80
C TYR A 12 -0.76 3.75 11.31
N SER A 13 -1.25 4.93 10.93
CA SER A 13 -1.56 5.28 9.55
C SER A 13 -0.48 6.17 8.96
N SER A 14 -0.14 5.95 7.68
CA SER A 14 0.84 6.78 6.99
C SER A 14 0.62 6.82 5.48
N LEU A 15 0.97 7.95 4.86
CA LEU A 15 0.90 8.09 3.40
C LEU A 15 2.04 7.32 2.73
N VAL A 16 1.73 6.64 1.61
CA VAL A 16 2.70 5.98 0.74
C VAL A 16 2.32 6.11 -0.74
N GLY A 17 3.36 6.24 -1.58
CA GLY A 17 3.28 5.96 -3.01
C GLY A 17 3.29 4.45 -3.22
N PHE A 18 2.46 3.96 -4.13
CA PHE A 18 2.24 2.53 -4.33
C PHE A 18 1.98 2.20 -5.81
N VAL A 19 2.14 0.94 -6.17
CA VAL A 19 1.69 0.36 -7.43
C VAL A 19 1.00 -0.97 -7.12
N VAL A 20 0.02 -1.35 -7.93
CA VAL A 20 -0.67 -2.65 -7.84
C VAL A 20 -0.33 -3.43 -9.11
N THR A 21 -0.12 -4.73 -9.00
CA THR A 21 0.06 -5.59 -10.18
C THR A 21 -1.24 -5.69 -10.98
N ASP A 22 -1.12 -5.93 -12.29
CA ASP A 22 -2.29 -5.99 -13.19
C ASP A 22 -3.28 -7.10 -12.82
N ASP A 23 -2.80 -8.18 -12.17
CA ASP A 23 -3.63 -9.28 -11.68
C ASP A 23 -4.30 -9.00 -10.33
N LEU A 24 -4.09 -7.80 -9.76
CA LEU A 24 -4.59 -7.36 -8.46
C LEU A 24 -4.21 -8.27 -7.27
N ARG A 25 -3.16 -9.08 -7.42
CA ARG A 25 -2.69 -9.99 -6.37
C ARG A 25 -1.70 -9.36 -5.43
N GLU A 26 -0.99 -8.33 -5.90
CA GLU A 26 0.10 -7.73 -5.15
C GLU A 26 0.04 -6.21 -5.19
N LEU A 27 0.27 -5.59 -4.04
CA LEU A 27 0.52 -4.17 -3.92
C LEU A 27 1.96 -3.96 -3.48
N VAL A 28 2.63 -2.99 -4.08
CA VAL A 28 4.03 -2.68 -3.80
C VAL A 28 4.15 -1.23 -3.37
N PHE A 29 4.97 -0.98 -2.35
CA PHE A 29 5.38 0.36 -1.94
C PHE A 29 6.84 0.34 -1.46
N ALA A 30 7.41 1.53 -1.24
CA ALA A 30 8.76 1.67 -0.72
C ALA A 30 8.77 2.44 0.60
N THR A 31 9.69 2.08 1.50
CA THR A 31 9.90 2.81 2.76
C THR A 31 11.34 2.67 3.25
N MET A 32 11.85 3.69 3.96
CA MET A 32 13.17 3.59 4.59
C MET A 32 13.10 2.69 5.83
N ARG A 33 14.10 1.80 6.00
CA ARG A 33 14.13 0.83 7.11
C ARG A 33 14.13 1.46 8.50
N GLN A 34 14.65 2.67 8.62
CA GLN A 34 14.66 3.44 9.88
C GLN A 34 13.28 3.99 10.31
N ARG A 35 12.22 3.88 9.49
CA ARG A 35 10.91 4.46 9.79
C ARG A 35 10.06 3.55 10.67
N LEU A 36 9.18 4.16 11.46
CA LEU A 36 8.24 3.44 12.33
C LEU A 36 7.41 2.41 11.57
N LYS A 37 6.88 2.77 10.38
CA LYS A 37 6.10 1.84 9.56
C LYS A 37 6.90 0.58 9.22
N TYR A 38 8.19 0.67 8.91
CA TYR A 38 9.01 -0.52 8.64
C TYR A 38 9.12 -1.43 9.86
N ARG A 39 9.42 -0.85 11.03
CA ARG A 39 9.47 -1.59 12.30
C ARG A 39 8.14 -2.24 12.66
N ASN A 40 7.02 -1.60 12.34
CA ASN A 40 5.69 -2.18 12.52
C ASN A 40 5.49 -3.38 11.60
N LEU A 41 5.88 -3.29 10.33
CA LEU A 41 5.78 -4.40 9.37
C LEU A 41 6.63 -5.60 9.77
N GLU A 42 7.82 -5.36 10.33
CA GLU A 42 8.68 -6.42 10.85
C GLU A 42 8.05 -7.16 12.04
N ALA A 43 7.33 -6.44 12.89
CA ALA A 43 6.66 -7.02 14.06
C ALA A 43 5.31 -7.67 13.71
N ASN A 44 4.55 -7.07 12.79
CA ASN A 44 3.25 -7.53 12.33
C ASN A 44 3.12 -7.29 10.82
N PRO A 45 3.15 -8.33 9.97
CA PRO A 45 3.06 -8.17 8.53
C PRO A 45 1.64 -7.83 8.05
N ARG A 46 0.62 -7.90 8.91
CA ARG A 46 -0.77 -7.58 8.55
C ARG A 46 -0.92 -6.07 8.32
N VAL A 47 -1.39 -5.72 7.15
CA VAL A 47 -1.56 -4.32 6.73
C VAL A 47 -2.93 -4.07 6.13
N THR A 48 -3.34 -2.82 6.19
CA THR A 48 -4.47 -2.29 5.43
C THR A 48 -4.02 -1.14 4.54
N PHE A 49 -4.67 -0.98 3.39
CA PHE A 49 -4.53 0.22 2.57
C PHE A 49 -5.91 0.81 2.32
N MET A 50 -6.04 2.11 2.51
CA MET A 50 -7.18 2.90 2.05
C MET A 50 -6.76 3.69 0.82
N ILE A 51 -7.52 3.52 -0.26
CA ILE A 51 -7.39 4.23 -1.52
C ILE A 51 -8.76 4.80 -1.84
N ASP A 52 -8.83 6.06 -2.26
CA ASP A 52 -10.07 6.69 -2.68
C ASP A 52 -9.79 7.67 -3.83
N ASP A 53 -10.84 8.02 -4.56
CA ASP A 53 -10.81 8.89 -5.74
C ASP A 53 -11.30 10.32 -5.46
N ARG A 54 -11.40 10.71 -4.18
CA ARG A 54 -11.82 12.07 -3.79
C ARG A 54 -10.98 13.12 -4.49
N ASN A 55 -11.63 14.07 -5.16
CA ASN A 55 -10.97 15.25 -5.67
C ASN A 55 -10.94 16.36 -4.60
N VAL A 56 -10.01 17.30 -4.73
CA VAL A 56 -9.80 18.42 -3.78
C VAL A 56 -11.05 19.33 -3.64
N GLN A 57 -11.98 19.25 -4.60
CA GLN A 57 -13.21 20.06 -4.67
C GLN A 57 -14.48 19.29 -4.27
N ASP A 58 -14.40 17.98 -4.03
CA ASP A 58 -15.58 17.16 -3.76
C ASP A 58 -15.99 17.30 -2.29
N ASN A 59 -17.06 18.07 -2.07
CA ASN A 59 -17.76 18.14 -0.78
C ASN A 59 -18.84 17.05 -0.64
N ASP A 60 -19.07 16.24 -1.69
CA ASP A 60 -20.09 15.18 -1.68
C ASP A 60 -19.42 13.81 -1.54
N PHE A 61 -19.43 13.27 -0.32
CA PHE A 61 -18.90 11.94 -0.06
C PHE A 61 -19.73 10.82 -0.68
N ASN A 62 -20.97 11.10 -1.12
CA ASN A 62 -21.86 10.07 -1.67
C ASN A 62 -21.37 9.53 -3.01
N GLU A 63 -20.63 10.31 -3.80
CA GLU A 63 -20.10 9.90 -5.11
C GLU A 63 -18.67 9.35 -5.04
N THR A 64 -18.06 9.32 -3.85
CA THR A 64 -16.69 8.83 -3.67
C THR A 64 -16.65 7.30 -3.67
N THR A 65 -15.76 6.72 -4.48
CA THR A 65 -15.43 5.30 -4.37
C THR A 65 -14.17 5.13 -3.54
N SER A 66 -14.22 4.22 -2.58
CA SER A 66 -13.05 3.83 -1.80
C SER A 66 -12.79 2.34 -1.84
N VAL A 67 -11.52 1.99 -1.73
CA VAL A 67 -11.03 0.62 -1.72
C VAL A 67 -10.19 0.42 -0.47
N THR A 68 -10.58 -0.57 0.33
CA THR A 68 -9.75 -1.10 1.41
C THR A 68 -9.12 -2.42 0.98
N ILE A 69 -7.80 -2.44 0.92
CA ILE A 69 -7.03 -3.67 0.70
C ILE A 69 -6.55 -4.18 2.06
N VAL A 70 -6.71 -5.48 2.30
CA VAL A 70 -6.11 -6.17 3.44
C VAL A 70 -5.14 -7.20 2.92
N GLY A 71 -3.93 -7.25 3.49
CA GLY A 71 -2.91 -8.16 3.02
C GLY A 71 -1.77 -8.39 4.01
N SER A 72 -0.75 -9.09 3.51
CA SER A 72 0.46 -9.43 4.27
C SER A 72 1.72 -8.88 3.57
N ALA A 73 2.44 -8.00 4.26
CA ALA A 73 3.62 -7.32 3.77
C ALA A 73 4.92 -8.12 3.98
N ALA A 74 5.86 -7.98 3.04
CA ALA A 74 7.22 -8.51 3.16
C ALA A 74 8.25 -7.58 2.49
N ASP A 75 9.41 -7.39 3.12
CA ASP A 75 10.57 -6.71 2.52
C ASP A 75 11.30 -7.65 1.55
N VAL A 76 11.09 -7.43 0.25
CA VAL A 76 11.61 -8.31 -0.81
C VAL A 76 13.08 -8.02 -1.12
N LYS A 77 13.80 -9.05 -1.58
CA LYS A 77 15.27 -9.01 -1.83
C LYS A 77 15.63 -9.53 -3.22
N GLY A 78 16.88 -9.29 -3.63
CA GLY A 78 17.43 -9.81 -4.89
C GLY A 78 16.60 -9.42 -6.12
N LYS A 79 16.38 -10.37 -7.02
CA LYS A 79 15.65 -10.15 -8.29
C LYS A 79 14.22 -9.66 -8.09
N GLU A 80 13.56 -10.10 -7.02
CA GLU A 80 12.20 -9.68 -6.71
C GLU A 80 12.16 -8.20 -6.33
N ARG A 81 13.14 -7.75 -5.53
CA ARG A 81 13.32 -6.31 -5.23
C ARG A 81 13.53 -5.51 -6.52
N GLU A 82 14.39 -5.97 -7.42
CA GLU A 82 14.66 -5.28 -8.68
C GLU A 82 13.39 -5.13 -9.53
N LYS A 83 12.63 -6.22 -9.72
CA LYS A 83 11.34 -6.21 -10.42
C LYS A 83 10.38 -5.16 -9.85
N TYR A 84 10.15 -5.19 -8.54
CA TYR A 84 9.18 -4.31 -7.90
C TYR A 84 9.67 -2.86 -7.77
N ALA A 85 10.97 -2.64 -7.64
CA ALA A 85 11.57 -1.31 -7.71
C ALA A 85 11.32 -0.67 -9.08
N SER A 86 11.52 -1.42 -10.17
CA SER A 86 11.23 -0.94 -11.52
C SER A 86 9.77 -0.54 -11.69
N LEU A 87 8.83 -1.37 -11.23
CA LEU A 87 7.40 -1.06 -11.29
C LEU A 87 7.03 0.22 -10.52
N LEU A 88 7.62 0.42 -9.34
CA LEU A 88 7.41 1.64 -8.56
C LEU A 88 7.92 2.88 -9.27
N VAL A 89 9.11 2.81 -9.87
CA VAL A 89 9.75 3.96 -10.56
C VAL A 89 9.05 4.26 -11.87
N GLU A 90 8.59 3.24 -12.61
CA GLU A 90 7.78 3.43 -13.81
C GLU A 90 6.48 4.17 -13.50
N ARG A 91 5.79 3.77 -12.42
CA ARG A 91 4.55 4.40 -11.98
C ARG A 91 4.75 5.79 -11.36
N HIS A 92 5.88 5.98 -10.66
CA HIS A 92 6.23 7.19 -9.92
C HIS A 92 7.70 7.57 -10.13
N PRO A 93 8.06 8.22 -11.26
CA PRO A 93 9.46 8.53 -11.58
C PRO A 93 10.19 9.35 -10.50
N ILE A 94 9.46 10.18 -9.76
CA ILE A 94 9.99 10.98 -8.63
C ILE A 94 10.56 10.12 -7.49
N LEU A 95 10.21 8.84 -7.40
CA LEU A 95 10.70 7.92 -6.38
C LEU A 95 12.02 7.24 -6.75
N ALA A 96 12.62 7.50 -7.92
CA ALA A 96 13.83 6.82 -8.39
C ALA A 96 14.98 6.85 -7.36
N ASP A 97 15.36 8.05 -6.89
CA ASP A 97 16.45 8.20 -5.91
C ASP A 97 16.08 7.56 -4.56
N PHE A 98 14.81 7.68 -4.17
CA PHE A 98 14.29 7.11 -2.93
C PHE A 98 14.38 5.58 -2.93
N VAL A 99 13.98 4.93 -4.02
CA VAL A 99 14.01 3.46 -4.20
C VAL A 99 15.44 2.95 -4.44
N GLY A 100 16.31 3.77 -5.05
CA GLY A 100 17.71 3.46 -5.29
C GLY A 100 18.57 3.37 -4.02
N SER A 101 18.14 3.99 -2.92
CA SER A 101 18.87 3.96 -1.65
C SER A 101 19.01 2.54 -1.08
N PRO A 102 20.19 2.14 -0.57
CA PRO A 102 20.39 0.86 0.09
C PRO A 102 19.54 0.72 1.37
N ASP A 103 19.23 1.84 2.03
CA ASP A 103 18.37 1.89 3.23
C ASP A 103 16.88 1.82 2.90
N CYS A 104 16.52 1.82 1.61
CA CYS A 104 15.16 1.68 1.15
C CYS A 104 14.77 0.20 1.06
N ALA A 105 13.67 -0.13 1.72
CA ALA A 105 12.97 -1.39 1.57
C ALA A 105 11.89 -1.25 0.49
N VAL A 106 11.83 -2.25 -0.38
CA VAL A 106 10.74 -2.46 -1.31
C VAL A 106 9.83 -3.50 -0.69
N ILE A 107 8.61 -3.09 -0.38
CA ILE A 107 7.65 -3.92 0.34
C ILE A 107 6.63 -4.43 -0.64
N ARG A 108 6.48 -5.75 -0.72
CA ARG A 108 5.41 -6.43 -1.45
C ARG A 108 4.34 -6.89 -0.46
N VAL A 109 3.10 -6.53 -0.74
CA VAL A 109 1.91 -6.92 -0.01
C VAL A 109 1.17 -7.95 -0.85
N ALA A 110 1.09 -9.19 -0.36
CA ALA A 110 0.17 -10.17 -0.92
C ALA A 110 -1.25 -9.79 -0.48
N ILE A 111 -2.14 -9.59 -1.44
CA ILE A 111 -3.51 -9.14 -1.18
C ILE A 111 -4.37 -10.35 -0.83
N ASP A 112 -5.04 -10.29 0.33
CA ASP A 112 -5.99 -11.34 0.74
C ASP A 112 -7.43 -10.95 0.41
N LYS A 113 -7.75 -9.67 0.58
CA LYS A 113 -9.12 -9.14 0.45
C LYS A 113 -9.08 -7.73 -0.10
N ILE A 114 -10.04 -7.45 -0.98
CA ILE A 114 -10.33 -6.12 -1.47
C ILE A 114 -11.79 -5.82 -1.12
N TYR A 115 -12.01 -4.75 -0.36
CA TYR A 115 -13.32 -4.21 -0.07
C TYR A 115 -13.51 -2.96 -0.91
N VAL A 116 -14.53 -2.95 -1.77
CA VAL A 116 -14.91 -1.77 -2.53
C VAL A 116 -16.14 -1.17 -1.87
N VAL A 117 -16.08 0.11 -1.58
CA VAL A 117 -17.20 0.89 -1.02
C VAL A 117 -17.54 2.00 -2.01
N SER A 118 -18.76 1.97 -2.54
CA SER A 118 -19.35 3.03 -3.37
C SER A 118 -20.70 3.44 -2.80
N ASP A 119 -21.20 4.62 -3.21
CA ASP A 119 -22.51 5.14 -2.80
C ASP A 119 -22.72 5.14 -1.27
N PHE A 120 -21.64 5.42 -0.52
CA PHE A 120 -21.53 5.49 0.94
C PHE A 120 -21.87 4.22 1.76
N GLU A 121 -22.57 3.24 1.19
CA GLU A 121 -23.04 2.03 1.91
C GLU A 121 -22.81 0.71 1.15
N SER A 122 -22.54 0.74 -0.17
CA SER A 122 -22.42 -0.47 -0.97
C SER A 122 -21.04 -1.11 -0.80
N VAL A 123 -20.96 -2.17 -0.01
CA VAL A 123 -19.70 -2.92 0.21
C VAL A 123 -19.68 -4.22 -0.59
N VAL A 124 -18.70 -4.36 -1.48
CA VAL A 124 -18.40 -5.62 -2.17
C VAL A 124 -17.04 -6.15 -1.72
N MET A 125 -17.00 -7.41 -1.27
CA MET A 125 -15.74 -8.11 -0.96
C MET A 125 -15.34 -8.98 -2.14
N ILE A 126 -14.15 -8.72 -2.66
CA ILE A 126 -13.52 -9.51 -3.71
C ILE A 126 -12.44 -10.36 -3.04
N GLY A 127 -12.63 -11.69 -3.04
CA GLY A 127 -11.61 -12.65 -2.65
C GLY A 127 -10.63 -12.83 -3.81
N VAL A 128 -9.33 -12.73 -3.51
CA VAL A 128 -8.25 -12.88 -4.49
C VAL A 128 -7.73 -14.32 -4.52
#